data_AF-A0A1K0HDG8-F1
#
_entry.id   AF-A0A1K0HDG8-F1
#
_cell.length_a   1.000
_cell.length_b   1.000
_cell.length_c   1.000
_cell.angle_alpha   90.00
_cell.angle_beta   90.00
_cell.angle_gamma   90.00
#
_symmetry.space_group_name_H-M   'P 1'
#
loop_
_entity.id
_entity.type
_entity.pdbx_description
1 polymer ?
#
loop_
_entity_poly.entity_id
_entity_poly.type
_entity_poly.pdbx_seq_one_letter_code
_entity_poly.pdbx_strand_id
1 'polypeptide(L)'
;MKWLSTIQMKVNILTLTNTTLAAWTRICNSFLLSKLWHTLRLCPLPLNLQQQVIAIVNPFLFKGQHHWIKQEYVVAPKHLGGLGVIDTMQMGVALLGQMVAGLLASTEPIGAQFRQALQDHLWIQYDVLPAHFILKHGQPWTQMVSIITTQSSFMCQVIYTLTQLHLTIELDWETISIPELLSLPFYNNMFSFMWPDIHTVSQQSWEHNGLWV
;
A
#
# COMPACT_ATOMS: atom_id res chain seq x y z
N MET A 1 -8.67 15.48 14.78
CA MET A 1 -9.65 16.21 13.93
C MET A 1 -9.41 17.72 13.77
N LYS A 2 -8.47 18.37 14.47
CA LYS A 2 -8.13 19.81 14.27
C LYS A 2 -7.75 20.19 12.82
N TRP A 3 -7.28 19.23 12.03
CA TRP A 3 -6.86 19.46 10.63
C TRP A 3 -8.05 19.69 9.70
N LEU A 4 -9.16 18.97 9.88
CA LEU A 4 -10.37 19.10 9.06
C LEU A 4 -11.01 20.47 9.26
N SER A 5 -11.08 20.95 10.51
CA SER A 5 -11.55 22.31 10.81
C SER A 5 -10.63 23.37 10.21
N THR A 6 -9.31 23.13 10.18
CA THR A 6 -8.35 24.02 9.50
C THR A 6 -8.57 24.05 7.99
N ILE A 7 -8.81 22.90 7.35
CA ILE A 7 -9.13 22.83 5.92
C ILE A 7 -10.44 23.55 5.63
N GLN A 8 -11.48 23.32 6.44
CA GLN A 8 -12.78 24.00 6.30
C GLN A 8 -12.63 25.52 6.41
N MET A 9 -11.86 26.01 7.38
CA MET A 9 -11.60 27.45 7.52
C MET A 9 -10.92 28.03 6.28
N LYS A 10 -9.90 27.34 5.73
CA LYS A 10 -9.23 27.77 4.49
C LYS A 10 -10.19 27.78 3.30
N VAL A 11 -11.02 26.74 3.16
CA VAL A 11 -12.05 26.65 2.14
C VAL A 11 -12.96 27.88 2.20
N ASN A 12 -13.47 28.22 3.39
CA ASN A 12 -14.37 29.37 3.58
C ASN A 12 -13.73 30.73 3.20
N ILE A 13 -12.40 30.86 3.33
CA ILE A 13 -11.68 32.08 2.91
C ILE A 13 -11.52 32.10 1.39
N LEU A 14 -11.16 30.97 0.80
CA LEU A 14 -10.82 30.85 -0.62
C LEU A 14 -12.04 30.81 -1.54
N THR A 15 -13.23 30.47 -1.01
CA THR A 15 -14.50 30.48 -1.75
C THR A 15 -14.88 31.84 -2.32
N LEU A 16 -14.33 32.93 -1.77
CA LEU A 16 -14.57 34.30 -2.24
C LEU A 16 -13.83 34.62 -3.55
N THR A 17 -12.87 33.79 -3.97
CA THR A 17 -12.07 34.05 -5.17
C THR A 17 -12.80 33.59 -6.43
N ASN A 18 -13.02 34.46 -7.43
CA ASN A 18 -13.64 34.04 -8.68
C ASN A 18 -12.59 33.59 -9.69
N THR A 19 -12.28 32.29 -9.73
CA THR A 19 -11.26 31.71 -10.62
C THR A 19 -11.78 30.49 -11.39
N THR A 20 -10.97 29.98 -12.34
CA THR A 20 -11.30 28.81 -13.18
C THR A 20 -11.17 27.50 -12.41
N LEU A 21 -11.96 26.47 -12.75
CA LEU A 21 -11.92 25.14 -12.08
C LEU A 21 -10.51 24.54 -11.99
N ALA A 22 -9.69 24.76 -13.01
CA ALA A 22 -8.28 24.35 -13.01
C ALA A 22 -7.44 25.06 -11.92
N ALA A 23 -7.72 26.33 -11.64
CA ALA A 23 -7.11 27.08 -10.54
C ALA A 23 -7.59 26.57 -9.18
N TRP A 24 -8.90 26.30 -9.00
CA TRP A 24 -9.43 25.68 -7.77
C TRP A 24 -8.76 24.34 -7.48
N THR A 25 -8.58 23.52 -8.51
CA THR A 25 -7.89 22.22 -8.38
C THR A 25 -6.44 22.39 -7.93
N ARG A 26 -5.72 23.39 -8.48
CA ARG A 26 -4.36 23.72 -8.03
C ARG A 26 -4.35 24.18 -6.57
N ILE A 27 -5.31 25.02 -6.18
CA ILE A 27 -5.45 25.51 -4.80
C ILE A 27 -5.74 24.35 -3.84
N CYS A 28 -6.63 23.42 -4.21
CA CYS A 28 -6.88 22.20 -3.45
C CYS A 28 -5.59 21.43 -3.17
N ASN A 29 -4.85 21.09 -4.22
CA ASN A 29 -3.65 20.27 -4.11
C ASN A 29 -2.56 20.98 -3.29
N SER A 30 -2.32 22.26 -3.54
CA SER A 30 -1.22 23.01 -2.91
C SER A 30 -1.51 23.47 -1.48
N PHE A 31 -2.77 23.81 -1.14
CA PHE A 31 -3.09 24.47 0.14
C PHE A 31 -3.99 23.66 1.07
N LEU A 32 -4.92 22.89 0.51
CA LEU A 32 -5.89 22.13 1.30
C LEU A 32 -5.35 20.73 1.60
N LEU A 33 -4.80 20.07 0.59
CA LEU A 33 -4.37 18.67 0.69
C LEU A 33 -2.89 18.52 1.08
N SER A 34 -2.06 19.55 0.86
CA SER A 34 -0.60 19.48 1.05
C SER A 34 -0.15 18.94 2.40
N LYS A 35 -0.75 19.39 3.50
CA LYS A 35 -0.39 18.90 4.84
C LYS A 35 -1.00 17.53 5.16
N LEU A 36 -2.14 17.21 4.55
CA LEU A 36 -2.93 16.05 4.92
C LEU A 36 -2.20 14.76 4.54
N TRP A 37 -1.70 14.66 3.31
CA TRP A 37 -1.00 13.46 2.85
C TRP A 37 0.33 13.21 3.59
N HIS A 38 1.03 14.26 4.05
CA HIS A 38 2.24 14.09 4.87
C HIS A 38 1.94 13.44 6.23
N THR A 39 0.83 13.83 6.87
CA THR A 39 0.43 13.24 8.15
C THR A 39 -0.04 11.79 7.98
N LEU A 40 -0.69 11.49 6.86
CA LEU A 40 -1.22 10.15 6.57
C LEU A 40 -0.14 9.09 6.31
N ARG A 41 1.09 9.52 6.00
CA ARG A 41 2.24 8.61 5.89
C ARG A 41 2.57 7.91 7.22
N LEU A 42 2.38 8.60 8.35
CA LEU A 42 2.90 8.18 9.65
C LEU A 42 1.84 7.59 10.57
N CYS A 43 0.57 7.85 10.30
CA CYS A 43 -0.54 7.44 11.15
C CYS A 43 -1.55 6.60 10.38
N PRO A 44 -2.19 5.62 11.04
CA PRO A 44 -3.28 4.86 10.44
C PRO A 44 -4.39 5.81 9.95
N LEU A 45 -4.88 5.56 8.74
CA LEU A 45 -5.89 6.41 8.10
C LEU A 45 -7.27 6.14 8.75
N PRO A 46 -7.96 7.17 9.27
CA PRO A 46 -9.35 7.03 9.72
C PRO A 46 -10.26 6.57 8.57
N LEU A 47 -11.18 5.62 8.81
CA LEU A 47 -12.01 4.95 7.80
C LEU A 47 -12.80 5.97 6.97
N ASN A 48 -13.27 7.02 7.64
CA ASN A 48 -14.12 8.04 7.05
C ASN A 48 -13.33 9.29 6.62
N LEU A 49 -11.99 9.28 6.70
CA LEU A 49 -11.20 10.48 6.38
C LEU A 49 -11.38 10.89 4.92
N GLN A 50 -11.27 9.95 3.99
CA GLN A 50 -11.45 10.22 2.57
C GLN A 50 -12.83 10.84 2.31
N GLN A 51 -13.89 10.26 2.89
CA GLN A 51 -15.25 10.77 2.76
C GLN A 51 -15.39 12.18 3.34
N GLN A 52 -14.79 12.46 4.50
CA GLN A 52 -14.79 13.78 5.12
C GLN A 52 -14.01 14.81 4.29
N VAL A 53 -12.87 14.43 3.73
CA VAL A 53 -12.09 15.30 2.84
C VAL A 53 -12.88 15.60 1.57
N ILE A 54 -13.49 14.59 0.95
CA ILE A 54 -14.35 14.75 -0.23
C ILE A 54 -15.53 15.67 0.08
N ALA A 55 -16.18 15.51 1.24
CA ALA A 55 -17.30 16.35 1.67
C ALA A 55 -16.92 17.83 1.83
N ILE A 56 -15.64 18.14 2.09
CA ILE A 56 -15.13 19.51 2.19
C ILE A 56 -14.64 20.03 0.82
N VAL A 57 -13.95 19.19 0.05
CA VAL A 57 -13.30 19.56 -1.21
C VAL A 57 -14.30 19.68 -2.37
N ASN A 58 -15.29 18.79 -2.46
CA ASN A 58 -16.23 18.81 -3.59
C ASN A 58 -17.08 20.09 -3.61
N PRO A 59 -17.69 20.55 -2.49
CA PRO A 59 -18.38 21.84 -2.48
C PRO A 59 -17.46 23.01 -2.83
N PHE A 60 -16.19 22.95 -2.45
CA PHE A 60 -15.22 23.98 -2.83
C PHE A 60 -14.94 23.98 -4.34
N LEU A 61 -14.67 22.82 -4.95
CA LEU A 61 -14.39 22.68 -6.38
C LEU A 61 -15.58 23.09 -7.25
N PHE A 62 -16.80 22.73 -6.82
CA PHE A 62 -18.02 22.93 -7.60
C PHE A 62 -18.89 24.06 -7.08
N LYS A 63 -18.35 24.96 -6.25
CA LYS A 63 -19.05 26.13 -5.69
C LYS A 63 -20.40 25.78 -5.03
N GLY A 64 -20.45 24.63 -4.34
CA GLY A 64 -21.65 24.11 -3.67
C GLY A 64 -22.74 23.57 -4.60
N GLN A 65 -22.48 23.52 -5.92
CA GLN A 65 -23.42 22.99 -6.89
C GLN A 65 -23.34 21.46 -6.97
N HIS A 66 -24.45 20.85 -7.37
CA HIS A 66 -24.48 19.42 -7.68
C HIS A 66 -23.59 19.16 -8.90
N HIS A 67 -22.51 18.40 -8.72
CA HIS A 67 -21.61 18.04 -9.80
C HIS A 67 -22.01 16.68 -10.39
N TRP A 68 -21.90 16.58 -11.71
CA TRP A 68 -22.19 15.37 -12.49
C TRP A 68 -20.95 14.50 -12.67
N ILE A 69 -19.79 15.03 -12.27
CA ILE A 69 -18.50 14.36 -12.38
C ILE A 69 -18.37 13.36 -11.24
N LYS A 70 -18.19 12.08 -11.58
CA LYS A 70 -17.89 11.04 -10.60
C LYS A 70 -16.53 11.30 -9.95
N GLN A 71 -16.39 10.91 -8.68
CA GLN A 71 -15.16 11.15 -7.91
C GLN A 71 -13.90 10.59 -8.59
N GLU A 72 -14.01 9.44 -9.25
CA GLU A 72 -12.93 8.81 -10.03
C GLU A 72 -12.32 9.75 -11.07
N TYR A 73 -13.13 10.55 -11.77
CA TYR A 73 -12.64 11.54 -12.75
C TYR A 73 -12.09 12.80 -12.11
N VAL A 74 -12.54 13.15 -10.90
CA VAL A 74 -12.00 14.28 -10.13
C VAL A 74 -10.55 14.01 -9.74
N VAL A 75 -10.25 12.78 -9.32
CA VAL A 75 -8.90 12.40 -8.90
C VAL A 75 -8.01 11.90 -10.04
N ALA A 76 -8.59 11.50 -11.17
CA ALA A 76 -7.84 11.01 -12.32
C ALA A 76 -6.81 12.04 -12.84
N PRO A 77 -5.65 11.59 -13.36
CA PRO A 77 -4.65 12.48 -13.92
C PRO A 77 -5.17 13.34 -15.08
N LYS A 78 -4.66 14.57 -15.19
CA LYS A 78 -5.06 15.52 -16.25
C LYS A 78 -4.79 15.02 -17.65
N HIS A 79 -3.69 14.30 -17.85
CA HIS A 79 -3.34 13.73 -19.16
C HIS A 79 -4.28 12.59 -19.59
N LEU A 80 -5.03 12.00 -18.65
CA LEU A 80 -6.09 11.02 -18.90
C LEU A 80 -7.49 11.65 -18.93
N GLY A 81 -7.59 12.98 -18.98
CA GLY A 81 -8.87 13.71 -19.01
C GLY A 81 -9.51 13.96 -17.65
N GLY A 82 -8.82 13.68 -16.54
CA GLY A 82 -9.31 13.99 -15.19
C GLY A 82 -9.00 15.40 -14.71
N LEU A 83 -9.50 15.77 -13.52
CA LEU A 83 -9.20 17.08 -12.91
C LEU A 83 -7.82 17.10 -12.22
N GLY A 84 -7.29 15.94 -11.84
CA GLY A 84 -5.99 15.80 -11.17
C GLY A 84 -5.98 16.30 -9.74
N VAL A 85 -7.10 16.18 -9.02
CA VAL A 85 -7.15 16.40 -7.57
C VAL A 85 -6.44 15.24 -6.86
N ILE A 86 -5.62 15.53 -5.85
CA ILE A 86 -4.90 14.47 -5.13
C ILE A 86 -5.88 13.59 -4.35
N ASP A 87 -5.86 12.29 -4.63
CA ASP A 87 -6.47 11.29 -3.74
C ASP A 87 -5.57 11.08 -2.52
N THR A 88 -6.08 11.41 -1.35
CA THR A 88 -5.30 11.41 -0.11
C THR A 88 -4.97 10.00 0.39
N MET A 89 -5.84 9.02 0.14
CA MET A 89 -5.58 7.62 0.48
C MET A 89 -4.50 7.05 -0.45
N GLN A 90 -4.66 7.22 -1.76
CA GLN A 90 -3.68 6.69 -2.73
C GLN A 90 -2.32 7.35 -2.58
N MET A 91 -2.26 8.67 -2.34
CA MET A 91 -1.00 9.36 -2.06
C MET A 91 -0.34 8.86 -0.76
N GLY A 92 -1.14 8.59 0.28
CA GLY A 92 -0.64 8.00 1.53
C GLY A 92 -0.03 6.62 1.32
N VAL A 93 -0.73 5.75 0.58
CA VAL A 93 -0.26 4.41 0.19
C VAL A 93 1.04 4.52 -0.63
N ALA A 94 1.11 5.42 -1.61
CA ALA A 94 2.30 5.60 -2.45
C ALA A 94 3.53 6.02 -1.62
N LEU A 95 3.38 7.00 -0.72
CA LEU A 95 4.48 7.50 0.11
C LEU A 95 4.94 6.49 1.16
N LEU A 96 4.00 5.79 1.80
CA LEU A 96 4.35 4.70 2.70
C LEU A 96 5.01 3.57 1.93
N GLY A 97 4.50 3.24 0.73
CA GLY A 97 5.08 2.25 -0.16
C GLY A 97 6.52 2.57 -0.53
N GLN A 98 6.82 3.83 -0.87
CA GLN A 98 8.19 4.27 -1.15
C GLN A 98 9.12 4.10 0.07
N MET A 99 8.63 4.45 1.27
CA MET A 99 9.41 4.26 2.51
C MET A 99 9.66 2.78 2.80
N VAL A 100 8.61 1.96 2.68
CA VAL A 100 8.69 0.51 2.91
C VAL A 100 9.62 -0.15 1.89
N ALA A 101 9.53 0.21 0.61
CA ALA A 101 10.44 -0.28 -0.43
C ALA A 101 11.90 0.05 -0.08
N GLY A 102 12.18 1.27 0.38
CA GLY A 102 13.51 1.66 0.85
C GLY A 102 14.00 0.83 2.04
N LEU A 103 13.12 0.52 3.01
CA LEU A 103 13.46 -0.32 4.15
C LEU A 103 13.67 -1.80 3.76
N LEU A 104 12.84 -2.32 2.85
CA LEU A 104 12.95 -3.68 2.34
C LEU A 104 14.25 -3.89 1.55
N ALA A 105 14.65 -2.89 0.73
CA ALA A 105 15.87 -2.91 -0.06
C ALA A 105 17.14 -2.53 0.74
N SER A 106 16.99 -2.00 1.95
CA SER A 106 18.14 -1.54 2.74
C SER A 106 19.01 -2.71 3.23
N THR A 107 20.32 -2.57 3.05
CA THR A 107 21.36 -3.46 3.59
C THR A 107 21.77 -3.09 5.02
N GLU A 108 21.28 -1.95 5.54
CA GLU A 108 21.57 -1.52 6.90
C GLU A 108 20.86 -2.41 7.94
N PRO A 109 21.33 -2.44 9.20
CA PRO A 109 20.72 -3.23 10.27
C PRO A 109 19.21 -2.94 10.46
N ILE A 110 18.78 -1.70 10.22
CA ILE A 110 17.37 -1.31 10.32
C ILE A 110 16.49 -2.01 9.28
N GLY A 111 17.02 -2.25 8.07
CA GLY A 111 16.31 -2.99 7.02
C GLY A 111 16.12 -4.46 7.40
N ALA A 112 17.16 -5.09 7.95
CA ALA A 112 17.08 -6.46 8.46
C ALA A 112 16.08 -6.61 9.61
N GLN A 113 16.11 -5.69 10.58
CA GLN A 113 15.16 -5.66 11.68
C GLN A 113 13.72 -5.45 11.19
N PHE A 114 13.52 -4.59 10.20
CA PHE A 114 12.21 -4.36 9.61
C PHE A 114 11.67 -5.59 8.87
N ARG A 115 12.50 -6.28 8.08
CA ARG A 115 12.12 -7.54 7.41
C ARG A 115 11.73 -8.61 8.42
N GLN A 116 12.50 -8.77 9.50
CA GLN A 116 12.18 -9.70 10.58
C GLN A 116 10.84 -9.35 11.24
N ALA A 117 10.67 -8.08 11.65
CA ALA A 117 9.42 -7.63 12.27
C ALA A 117 8.20 -7.80 11.35
N LEU A 118 8.37 -7.60 10.05
CA LEU A 118 7.32 -7.84 9.06
C LEU A 118 6.96 -9.33 8.97
N GLN A 119 7.95 -10.21 8.92
CA GLN A 119 7.74 -11.65 8.89
C GLN A 119 7.06 -12.14 10.18
N ASP A 120 7.55 -11.71 11.35
CA ASP A 120 6.97 -12.07 12.64
C ASP A 120 5.52 -11.60 12.74
N HIS A 121 5.21 -10.38 12.28
CA HIS A 121 3.85 -9.86 12.31
C HIS A 121 2.92 -10.61 11.35
N LEU A 122 3.38 -10.98 10.16
CA LEU A 122 2.60 -11.79 9.21
C LEU A 122 2.27 -13.16 9.79
N TRP A 123 3.24 -13.80 10.43
CA TRP A 123 3.05 -15.10 11.06
C TRP A 123 2.09 -15.01 12.25
N ILE A 124 2.33 -14.10 13.18
CA ILE A 124 1.54 -14.00 14.42
C ILE A 124 0.10 -13.55 14.15
N GLN A 125 -0.10 -12.58 13.25
CA GLN A 125 -1.40 -11.94 13.06
C GLN A 125 -2.26 -12.65 11.99
N TYR A 126 -1.63 -13.22 10.97
CA TYR A 126 -2.34 -13.76 9.81
C TYR A 126 -2.01 -15.23 9.52
N ASP A 127 -1.05 -15.83 10.22
CA ASP A 127 -0.54 -17.19 9.98
C ASP A 127 -0.07 -17.38 8.52
N VAL A 128 0.60 -16.35 7.97
CA VAL A 128 1.08 -16.35 6.58
C VAL A 128 2.53 -15.95 6.43
N LEU A 129 3.07 -16.34 5.29
CA LEU A 129 4.41 -16.00 4.82
C LEU A 129 4.35 -14.87 3.78
N PRO A 130 5.42 -14.05 3.64
CA PRO A 130 5.50 -12.95 2.67
C PRO A 130 5.10 -13.28 1.22
N ALA A 131 5.25 -14.53 0.76
CA ALA A 131 4.82 -14.95 -0.58
C ALA A 131 3.32 -14.70 -0.85
N HIS A 132 2.48 -14.58 0.19
CA HIS A 132 1.05 -14.26 0.06
C HIS A 132 0.78 -12.92 -0.62
N PHE A 133 1.74 -11.98 -0.61
CA PHE A 133 1.62 -10.73 -1.35
C PHE A 133 1.56 -10.92 -2.88
N ILE A 134 2.20 -11.98 -3.39
CA ILE A 134 2.23 -12.33 -4.82
C ILE A 134 1.00 -13.15 -5.19
N LEU A 135 0.60 -14.04 -4.29
CA LEU A 135 -0.45 -15.03 -4.52
C LEU A 135 -1.86 -14.46 -4.52
N LYS A 136 -2.09 -13.38 -3.75
CA LYS A 136 -3.33 -12.58 -3.75
C LYS A 136 -4.64 -13.38 -3.59
N HIS A 137 -4.63 -14.45 -2.79
CA HIS A 137 -5.81 -15.31 -2.58
C HIS A 137 -5.96 -15.76 -1.12
N GLY A 138 -7.14 -16.31 -0.80
CA GLY A 138 -7.44 -16.90 0.51
C GLY A 138 -7.98 -15.92 1.55
N GLN A 139 -8.42 -16.47 2.68
CA GLN A 139 -8.91 -15.68 3.82
C GLN A 139 -7.86 -14.69 4.36
N PRO A 140 -6.58 -15.06 4.52
CA PRO A 140 -5.56 -14.11 4.97
C PRO A 140 -5.43 -12.91 4.05
N TRP A 141 -5.48 -13.10 2.73
CA TRP A 141 -5.45 -11.99 1.77
C TRP A 141 -6.61 -11.02 1.97
N THR A 142 -7.83 -11.53 2.17
CA THR A 142 -9.00 -10.67 2.43
C THR A 142 -8.86 -9.86 3.72
N GLN A 143 -8.21 -10.43 4.74
CA GLN A 143 -7.92 -9.74 5.99
C GLN A 143 -6.84 -8.67 5.83
N MET A 144 -5.79 -8.96 5.05
CA MET A 144 -4.68 -8.04 4.75
C MET A 144 -5.13 -6.86 3.88
N VAL A 145 -6.12 -7.05 3.01
CA VAL A 145 -6.72 -6.00 2.15
C VAL A 145 -7.80 -5.21 2.88
N SER A 146 -8.24 -5.64 4.06
CA SER A 146 -9.30 -4.97 4.82
C SER A 146 -8.85 -3.61 5.35
N ILE A 147 -9.56 -2.54 4.94
CA ILE A 147 -9.32 -1.17 5.39
C ILE A 147 -9.49 -1.05 6.92
N ILE A 148 -10.37 -1.86 7.52
CA ILE A 148 -10.63 -1.87 8.97
C ILE A 148 -9.38 -2.33 9.73
N THR A 149 -8.73 -3.38 9.24
CA THR A 149 -7.52 -3.95 9.87
C THR A 149 -6.33 -2.99 9.81
N THR A 150 -6.27 -2.11 8.81
CA THR A 150 -5.17 -1.13 8.65
C THR A 150 -5.02 -0.17 9.81
N GLN A 151 -6.09 0.01 10.59
CA GLN A 151 -6.11 0.99 11.68
C GLN A 151 -5.49 0.46 12.98
N SER A 152 -5.35 -0.86 13.08
CA SER A 152 -4.94 -1.50 14.32
C SER A 152 -3.48 -1.22 14.67
N SER A 153 -2.60 -1.11 13.68
CA SER A 153 -1.18 -0.84 13.89
C SER A 153 -0.51 -0.27 12.64
N PHE A 154 0.68 0.32 12.83
CA PHE A 154 1.54 0.70 11.71
C PHE A 154 1.88 -0.50 10.81
N MET A 155 2.12 -1.68 11.37
CA MET A 155 2.44 -2.88 10.60
C MET A 155 1.25 -3.34 9.75
N CYS A 156 0.01 -3.23 10.26
CA CYS A 156 -1.18 -3.49 9.45
C CYS A 156 -1.30 -2.50 8.27
N GLN A 157 -0.92 -1.24 8.48
CA GLN A 157 -0.90 -0.23 7.43
C GLN A 157 0.19 -0.52 6.38
N VAL A 158 1.37 -0.97 6.80
CA VAL A 158 2.45 -1.45 5.92
C VAL A 158 1.96 -2.64 5.09
N ILE A 159 1.35 -3.64 5.72
CA ILE A 159 0.83 -4.83 5.03
C ILE A 159 -0.22 -4.42 4.00
N TYR A 160 -1.20 -3.61 4.38
CA TYR A 160 -2.20 -3.11 3.45
C TYR A 160 -1.56 -2.34 2.29
N THR A 161 -0.56 -1.51 2.58
CA THR A 161 0.17 -0.78 1.53
C THR A 161 0.83 -1.74 0.55
N LEU A 162 1.50 -2.79 1.05
CA LEU A 162 2.10 -3.83 0.21
C LEU A 162 1.06 -4.60 -0.62
N THR A 163 -0.15 -4.83 -0.10
CA THR A 163 -1.22 -5.46 -0.91
C THR A 163 -1.76 -4.56 -2.02
N GLN A 164 -1.72 -3.24 -1.84
CA GLN A 164 -2.10 -2.27 -2.87
C GLN A 164 -1.03 -2.11 -3.96
N LEU A 165 0.22 -2.48 -3.68
CA LEU A 165 1.30 -2.40 -4.65
C LEU A 165 1.28 -3.61 -5.59
N HIS A 166 1.63 -3.36 -6.86
CA HIS A 166 1.88 -4.43 -7.82
C HIS A 166 3.28 -5.01 -7.59
N LEU A 167 3.40 -5.85 -6.55
CA LEU A 167 4.63 -6.59 -6.29
C LEU A 167 4.81 -7.68 -7.34
N THR A 168 5.99 -7.70 -7.96
CA THR A 168 6.41 -8.69 -8.94
C THR A 168 7.73 -9.30 -8.50
N ILE A 169 8.00 -10.52 -8.94
CA ILE A 169 9.33 -11.13 -8.78
C ILE A 169 10.27 -10.41 -9.76
N GLU A 170 11.46 -10.07 -9.28
CA GLU A 170 12.50 -9.42 -10.09
C GLU A 170 12.93 -10.34 -11.25
N LEU A 171 13.17 -9.75 -12.43
CA LEU A 171 13.49 -10.51 -13.65
C LEU A 171 14.81 -11.29 -13.53
N ASP A 172 15.75 -10.81 -12.71
CA ASP A 172 17.05 -11.41 -12.48
C ASP A 172 17.07 -12.37 -11.28
N TRP A 173 15.96 -13.07 -11.00
CA TRP A 173 15.87 -14.08 -9.93
C TRP A 173 16.94 -15.19 -10.04
N GLU A 174 17.48 -15.40 -11.24
CA GLU A 174 18.61 -16.31 -11.51
C GLU A 174 19.91 -15.88 -10.81
N THR A 175 20.01 -14.61 -10.39
CA THR A 175 21.17 -14.08 -9.65
C THR A 175 21.05 -14.29 -8.14
N ILE A 176 19.87 -14.66 -7.64
CA ILE A 176 19.63 -14.99 -6.23
C ILE A 176 20.21 -16.38 -5.96
N SER A 177 21.07 -16.49 -4.95
CA SER A 177 21.71 -17.76 -4.63
C SER A 177 20.65 -18.80 -4.23
N ILE A 178 20.85 -20.08 -4.57
CA ILE A 178 19.93 -21.17 -4.21
C ILE A 178 19.60 -21.18 -2.70
N PRO A 179 20.55 -20.93 -1.77
CA PRO A 179 20.23 -20.83 -0.34
C PRO A 179 19.32 -19.65 0.01
N GLU A 180 19.48 -18.49 -0.62
CA GLU A 180 18.59 -17.34 -0.44
C GLU A 180 17.21 -17.61 -1.03
N LEU A 181 17.17 -18.26 -2.20
CA LEU A 181 15.94 -18.66 -2.85
C LEU A 181 15.17 -19.67 -1.98
N LEU A 182 15.85 -20.66 -1.40
CA LEU A 182 15.29 -21.63 -0.44
C LEU A 182 14.94 -21.02 0.93
N SER A 183 15.51 -19.86 1.26
CA SER A 183 15.09 -19.07 2.43
C SER A 183 13.85 -18.23 2.17
N LEU A 184 13.51 -17.99 0.89
CA LEU A 184 12.21 -17.42 0.55
C LEU A 184 11.16 -18.47 0.89
N PRO A 185 10.11 -18.09 1.63
CA PRO A 185 9.03 -19.01 1.93
C PRO A 185 8.25 -19.27 0.64
N PHE A 186 8.67 -20.27 -0.12
CA PHE A 186 7.91 -20.77 -1.24
C PHE A 186 6.52 -21.15 -0.75
N TYR A 187 5.53 -20.77 -1.54
CA TYR A 187 4.15 -21.18 -1.35
C TYR A 187 4.07 -22.69 -1.22
N ASN A 188 3.85 -23.16 0.00
CA ASN A 188 3.54 -24.54 0.26
C ASN A 188 2.02 -24.70 0.28
N ASN A 189 1.43 -25.20 -0.81
CA ASN A 189 0.01 -25.54 -0.87
C ASN A 189 -0.30 -26.91 -0.21
N MET A 190 0.42 -27.29 0.84
CA MET A 190 0.26 -28.60 1.50
C MET A 190 -0.55 -28.48 2.79
N PHE A 191 -1.76 -27.93 2.73
CA PHE A 191 -2.80 -28.35 3.68
C PHE A 191 -3.29 -29.76 3.28
N SER A 192 -2.42 -30.78 3.40
CA SER A 192 -2.70 -32.23 3.49
C SER A 192 -1.52 -33.17 3.15
N PHE A 193 -0.35 -32.68 2.76
CA PHE A 193 0.75 -33.58 2.37
C PHE A 193 1.85 -33.63 3.45
N MET A 194 2.01 -34.80 4.05
CA MET A 194 3.17 -35.13 4.87
C MET A 194 4.37 -35.32 3.95
N TRP A 195 5.46 -34.59 4.19
CA TRP A 195 6.73 -34.87 3.52
C TRP A 195 7.11 -36.33 3.78
N PRO A 196 7.38 -37.16 2.75
CA PRO A 196 8.08 -38.41 3.00
C PRO A 196 9.46 -38.06 3.54
N ASP A 197 9.90 -38.80 4.56
CA ASP A 197 11.28 -38.71 5.03
C ASP A 197 12.21 -38.77 3.83
N ILE A 198 13.13 -37.80 3.74
CA ILE A 198 14.08 -37.67 2.64
C ILE A 198 14.98 -38.90 2.67
N HIS A 199 14.55 -39.97 2.01
CA HIS A 199 15.36 -41.15 1.81
C HIS A 199 16.44 -40.81 0.79
N THR A 200 17.67 -41.25 1.08
CA THR A 200 18.91 -41.06 0.31
C THR A 200 18.82 -41.30 -1.21
N VAL A 201 17.77 -41.97 -1.67
CA VAL A 201 17.46 -42.19 -3.09
C VAL A 201 17.06 -40.88 -3.81
N SER A 202 16.44 -39.92 -3.12
CA SER A 202 16.09 -38.63 -3.73
C SER A 202 17.32 -37.75 -3.96
N GLN A 203 18.35 -37.84 -3.11
CA GLN A 203 19.57 -37.04 -3.27
C GLN A 203 20.30 -37.35 -4.60
N GLN A 204 20.38 -38.62 -4.99
CA GLN A 204 21.00 -39.04 -6.25
C GLN A 204 20.20 -38.61 -7.49
N SER A 205 18.86 -38.54 -7.39
CA SER A 205 18.02 -38.06 -8.50
C SER A 205 18.16 -36.56 -8.73
N TRP A 206 18.62 -35.80 -7.74
CA TRP A 206 18.74 -34.34 -7.81
C TRP A 206 20.12 -33.97 -8.36
N GLU A 207 21.16 -34.69 -7.94
CA GLU A 207 22.51 -34.63 -8.54
C GLU A 207 22.49 -35.01 -10.03
N HIS A 208 21.70 -36.02 -10.42
CA HIS A 208 21.59 -36.45 -11.83
C HIS A 208 20.92 -35.40 -12.74
N ASN A 209 20.14 -34.48 -12.18
CA ASN A 209 19.53 -33.35 -12.89
C ASN A 209 20.37 -32.06 -12.78
N GLY A 210 21.64 -32.17 -12.36
CA GLY A 210 22.59 -31.06 -12.35
C GLY A 210 22.42 -30.07 -11.18
N LEU A 211 21.57 -30.39 -10.20
CA LEU A 211 21.44 -29.62 -8.98
C LEU A 211 22.35 -30.25 -7.92
N TRP A 212 23.53 -29.66 -7.76
CA TRP A 212 24.46 -30.00 -6.69
C TRP A 212 24.07 -29.25 -5.42
N VAL A 213 23.94 -29.98 -4.31
CA VAL A 213 23.83 -29.41 -2.95
C VAL A 213 25.21 -29.00 -2.45
#